data_AF-A0A7S6MBA9-F1
#
_entry.id   AF-A0A7S6MBA9-F1
#
_cell.length_a   1.000
_cell.length_b   1.000
_cell.length_c   1.000
_cell.angle_alpha   90.00
_cell.angle_beta   90.00
_cell.angle_gamma   90.00
#
_symmetry.space_group_name_H-M   'P 1'
#
loop_
_entity.id
_entity.type
_entity.pdbx_description
1 polymer ?
#
loop_
_entity_poly.entity_id
_entity_poly.type
_entity_poly.pdbx_seq_one_letter_code
_entity_poly.pdbx_strand_id
1 'polypeptide(L)'
;MDEQLFQTKFAELMGRIKELPEADRARLERLAAETQQRRERLHASINELQESLDHLRLTVKYLVFDLEATRRENTYLRRMLEQANRDANRGRRHADDGAAEDAD
;
A
#
# COMPACT_ATOMS: atom_id res chain seq x y z
N MET A 1 -16.90 7.19 14.01
CA MET A 1 -18.21 7.75 14.42
C MET A 1 -18.11 8.54 15.73
N ASP A 2 -16.98 9.22 16.00
CA ASP A 2 -16.71 9.84 17.32
C ASP A 2 -16.67 11.39 17.28
N GLU A 3 -16.54 11.97 16.09
CA GLU A 3 -16.40 13.42 15.90
C GLU A 3 -17.67 14.19 16.32
N GLN A 4 -18.84 13.71 15.89
CA GLN A 4 -20.11 14.38 16.19
C GLN A 4 -20.40 14.39 17.70
N LEU A 5 -20.13 13.28 18.38
CA LEU A 5 -20.30 13.19 19.83
C LEU A 5 -19.36 14.15 20.57
N PHE A 6 -18.09 14.21 20.14
CA PHE A 6 -17.13 15.15 20.68
C PHE A 6 -17.61 16.60 20.50
N GLN A 7 -18.04 16.98 19.29
CA GLN A 7 -18.49 18.35 18.99
C GLN A 7 -19.71 18.74 19.84
N THR A 8 -20.67 17.84 20.00
CA THR A 8 -21.83 18.07 20.88
C THR A 8 -21.40 18.28 22.33
N LYS A 9 -20.50 17.45 22.86
CA LYS A 9 -20.02 17.56 24.25
C LYS A 9 -19.12 18.77 24.47
N PHE A 10 -18.35 19.16 23.46
CA PHE A 10 -17.52 20.36 23.50
C PHE A 10 -18.37 21.63 23.49
N ALA A 11 -19.42 21.68 22.65
CA ALA A 11 -20.38 22.78 22.65
C ALA A 11 -21.10 22.92 24.01
N GLU A 12 -21.49 21.79 24.61
CA GLU A 12 -22.09 21.75 25.95
C GLU A 12 -21.12 22.29 27.02
N LEU A 13 -19.86 21.87 26.99
CA LEU A 13 -18.81 22.32 27.90
C LEU A 13 -18.54 23.83 27.74
N MET A 14 -18.43 24.31 26.51
CA MET A 14 -18.24 25.73 26.21
C MET A 14 -19.43 26.59 26.66
N GLY A 15 -20.65 26.06 26.59
CA GLY A 15 -21.84 26.70 27.15
C GLY A 15 -21.70 26.91 28.66
N ARG A 16 -21.33 25.85 29.40
CA ARG A 16 -21.15 25.91 30.86
C ARG A 16 -20.01 26.84 31.28
N ILE A 17 -18.92 26.90 30.52
CA ILE A 17 -17.79 27.81 30.81
C ILE A 17 -18.22 29.28 30.74
N LYS A 18 -19.19 29.62 29.87
CA LYS A 18 -19.71 30.99 29.74
C LYS A 18 -20.56 31.44 30.94
N GLU A 19 -21.10 30.51 31.71
CA GLU A 19 -21.91 30.78 32.91
C GLU A 19 -21.05 31.02 34.17
N LEU A 20 -19.73 30.76 34.09
CA LEU A 20 -18.80 30.94 35.21
C LEU A 20 -18.41 32.43 35.39
N PRO A 21 -18.03 32.85 36.62
CA PRO A 21 -17.49 34.18 36.89
C PRO A 21 -16.28 34.50 36.01
N GLU A 22 -16.14 35.77 35.58
CA GLU A 22 -15.11 36.20 34.62
C GLU A 22 -13.67 35.84 35.03
N ALA A 23 -13.39 35.80 36.34
CA ALA A 23 -12.07 35.48 36.88
C ALA A 23 -11.55 34.07 36.49
N ASP A 24 -12.45 33.08 36.40
CA ASP A 24 -12.09 31.69 36.08
C ASP A 24 -12.31 31.34 34.60
N ARG A 25 -13.13 32.14 33.91
CA ARG A 25 -13.58 31.89 32.53
C ARG A 25 -12.44 31.98 31.51
N ALA A 26 -11.60 33.02 31.60
CA ALA A 26 -10.54 33.26 30.60
C ALA A 26 -9.51 32.12 30.52
N ARG A 27 -9.18 31.48 31.66
CA ARG A 27 -8.24 30.36 31.70
C ARG A 27 -8.83 29.09 31.09
N LEU A 28 -10.10 28.80 31.38
CA LEU A 28 -10.80 27.61 30.88
C LEU A 28 -11.09 27.73 29.38
N GLU A 29 -11.47 28.92 28.88
CA GLU A 29 -11.66 29.16 27.44
C GLU A 29 -10.36 28.93 26.66
N ARG A 30 -9.21 29.39 27.18
CA ARG A 30 -7.89 29.12 26.57
C ARG A 30 -7.57 27.64 26.52
N LEU A 31 -7.73 26.92 27.63
CA LEU A 31 -7.44 25.49 27.69
C LEU A 31 -8.34 24.67 26.77
N ALA A 32 -9.63 25.03 26.69
CA ALA A 32 -10.58 24.40 25.78
C ALA A 32 -10.20 24.64 24.31
N ALA A 33 -9.81 25.86 23.95
CA ALA A 33 -9.35 26.20 22.60
C ALA A 33 -8.06 25.45 22.23
N GLU A 34 -7.07 25.39 23.13
CA GLU A 34 -5.82 24.64 22.92
C GLU A 34 -6.09 23.14 22.74
N THR A 35 -6.99 22.58 23.55
CA THR A 35 -7.36 21.15 23.46
C THR A 35 -8.03 20.84 22.14
N GLN A 36 -8.96 21.69 21.70
CA GLN A 36 -9.63 21.56 20.41
C GLN A 36 -8.63 21.62 19.26
N GLN A 37 -7.75 22.63 19.26
CA GLN A 37 -6.74 22.80 18.21
C GLN A 37 -5.77 21.61 18.16
N ARG A 38 -5.34 21.09 19.31
CA ARG A 38 -4.48 19.91 19.37
C ARG A 38 -5.18 18.67 18.81
N ARG A 39 -6.46 18.50 19.12
CA ARG A 39 -7.26 17.39 18.61
C ARG A 39 -7.45 17.47 17.10
N GLU A 40 -7.74 18.66 16.56
CA GLU A 40 -7.86 18.89 15.12
C GLU A 40 -6.55 18.54 14.38
N ARG A 41 -5.40 18.96 14.91
CA ARG A 41 -4.09 18.60 14.34
C ARG A 41 -3.85 17.09 14.38
N LEU A 42 -4.15 16.43 15.49
CA LEU A 42 -4.02 14.97 15.58
C LEU A 42 -4.92 14.25 14.58
N HIS A 43 -6.15 14.74 14.41
CA HIS A 43 -7.08 14.16 13.45
C HIS A 43 -6.59 14.32 12.00
N ALA A 44 -6.04 15.49 11.67
CA ALA A 44 -5.42 15.74 10.37
C ALA A 44 -4.23 14.80 10.12
N SER A 45 -3.31 14.67 11.09
CA SER A 45 -2.16 13.77 10.97
C SER A 45 -2.56 12.30 10.85
N ILE A 46 -3.61 11.86 11.56
CA ILE A 46 -4.13 10.50 11.43
C ILE A 46 -4.69 10.27 10.03
N ASN A 47 -5.43 11.23 9.48
CA ASN A 47 -5.97 11.13 8.12
C ASN A 47 -4.83 11.06 7.08
N GLU A 48 -3.81 11.91 7.19
CA GLU A 48 -2.64 11.87 6.31
C GLU A 48 -1.89 10.52 6.39
N LEU A 49 -1.76 9.96 7.59
CA LEU A 49 -1.16 8.64 7.78
C LEU A 49 -2.01 7.53 7.16
N GLN A 50 -3.34 7.61 7.27
CA GLN A 50 -4.26 6.67 6.64
C GLN A 50 -4.15 6.72 5.11
N GLU A 51 -4.14 7.91 4.52
CA GLU A 51 -3.95 8.09 3.08
C GLU A 51 -2.59 7.54 2.61
N SER A 52 -1.53 7.80 3.38
CA SER A 52 -0.20 7.26 3.11
C SER A 52 -0.16 5.73 3.19
N LEU A 53 -0.86 5.13 4.16
CA LEU A 53 -0.97 3.68 4.32
C LEU A 53 -1.76 3.07 3.15
N ASP A 54 -2.85 3.69 2.75
CA ASP A 54 -3.66 3.24 1.61
C ASP A 54 -2.88 3.32 0.30
N HIS A 55 -2.12 4.40 0.10
CA HIS A 55 -1.20 4.51 -1.03
C HIS A 55 -0.13 3.42 -0.99
N LEU A 56 0.53 3.20 0.15
CA LEU A 56 1.52 2.14 0.31
C LEU A 56 0.93 0.77 0.01
N ARG A 57 -0.28 0.50 0.51
CA ARG A 57 -1.00 -0.76 0.27
C ARG A 57 -1.26 -0.99 -1.21
N LEU A 58 -1.63 0.05 -1.95
CA LEU A 58 -1.81 -0.03 -3.40
C LEU A 58 -0.49 -0.32 -4.12
N THR A 59 0.58 0.40 -3.75
CA THR A 59 1.91 0.22 -4.31
C THR A 59 2.43 -1.21 -4.08
N VAL A 60 2.23 -1.78 -2.89
CA VAL A 60 2.59 -3.17 -2.61
C VAL A 60 1.81 -4.14 -3.49
N LYS A 61 0.50 -3.92 -3.71
CA LYS A 61 -0.29 -4.76 -4.63
C LYS A 61 0.28 -4.75 -6.04
N TYR A 62 0.69 -3.59 -6.55
CA TYR A 62 1.30 -3.49 -7.87
C TYR A 62 2.66 -4.18 -7.93
N LEU A 63 3.53 -3.97 -6.93
CA LEU A 63 4.82 -4.65 -6.87
C LEU A 63 4.69 -6.17 -6.87
N VAL A 64 3.73 -6.72 -6.12
CA VAL A 64 3.48 -8.16 -6.10
C VAL A 64 2.94 -8.65 -7.45
N PHE A 65 2.08 -7.87 -8.10
CA PHE A 65 1.56 -8.20 -9.42
C PHE A 65 2.68 -8.23 -10.48
N ASP A 66 3.54 -7.21 -10.50
CA ASP A 66 4.66 -7.11 -11.42
C ASP A 66 5.69 -8.22 -11.17
N LEU A 67 5.94 -8.58 -9.90
CA LEU A 67 6.80 -9.70 -9.53
C LEU A 67 6.24 -11.03 -10.08
N GLU A 68 4.94 -11.26 -9.96
CA GLU A 68 4.31 -12.47 -10.48
C GLU A 68 4.33 -12.50 -12.02
N ALA A 69 4.14 -11.36 -12.68
CA ALA A 69 4.25 -11.24 -14.13
C ALA A 69 5.67 -11.61 -14.62
N THR A 70 6.71 -11.03 -14.01
CA THR A 70 8.11 -11.33 -14.35
C THR A 70 8.51 -12.77 -14.03
N ARG A 71 7.97 -13.36 -12.96
CA ARG A 71 8.16 -14.78 -12.63
C ARG A 71 7.55 -15.71 -13.68
N ARG A 72 6.33 -15.40 -14.15
CA ARG A 72 5.66 -16.17 -15.21
C ARG A 72 6.41 -16.07 -16.53
N GLU A 73 6.85 -14.86 -16.89
CA GLU A 73 7.65 -14.62 -18.08
C GLU A 73 8.97 -15.40 -18.03
N ASN A 74 9.71 -15.35 -16.91
CA ASN A 74 10.95 -16.11 -16.76
C ASN A 74 10.73 -17.62 -16.94
N THR A 75 9.64 -18.15 -16.37
CA THR A 75 9.27 -19.57 -16.50
C THR A 75 8.96 -19.93 -17.96
N TYR A 76 8.22 -19.07 -18.67
CA TYR A 76 7.89 -19.26 -20.07
C TYR A 76 9.16 -19.25 -20.95
N LEU A 77 10.05 -18.27 -20.75
CA LEU A 77 11.31 -18.17 -21.48
C LEU A 77 12.22 -19.39 -21.25
N ARG A 78 12.32 -19.89 -20.02
CA ARG A 78 13.09 -21.12 -19.72
C ARG A 78 12.55 -22.33 -20.48
N ARG A 79 11.23 -22.50 -20.52
CA ARG A 79 10.59 -23.58 -21.29
C ARG A 79 10.89 -23.48 -22.78
N MET A 80 10.84 -22.27 -23.35
CA MET A 80 11.20 -22.05 -24.74
C MET A 80 12.67 -22.42 -25.03
N LEU A 81 13.59 -22.03 -24.15
CA LEU A 81 15.01 -22.38 -24.28
C LEU A 81 15.25 -23.89 -24.19
N GLU A 82 14.61 -24.57 -23.23
CA GLU A 82 14.69 -26.03 -23.10
C GLU A 82 14.17 -26.73 -24.36
N GLN A 83 13.06 -26.26 -24.92
CA GLN A 83 12.48 -26.83 -26.14
C GLN A 83 13.38 -26.59 -27.35
N ALA A 84 13.87 -25.36 -27.55
CA ALA A 84 14.81 -25.04 -28.63
C ALA A 84 16.09 -25.89 -28.55
N ASN A 85 16.62 -26.12 -27.34
CA ASN A 85 17.81 -26.95 -27.16
C ASN A 85 17.54 -28.44 -27.46
N ARG A 86 16.35 -28.96 -27.09
CA ARG A 86 15.94 -30.33 -27.46
C ARG A 86 15.80 -30.50 -28.97
N ASP A 87 15.19 -29.52 -29.65
CA ASP A 87 14.99 -29.56 -31.10
C ASP A 87 16.34 -29.48 -31.84
N ALA A 88 17.26 -28.62 -31.38
CA ALA A 88 18.63 -28.56 -31.90
C ALA A 88 19.38 -29.90 -31.71
N ASN A 89 19.24 -30.54 -30.54
CA ASN A 89 19.90 -31.83 -30.28
C ASN A 89 19.31 -32.97 -31.10
N ARG A 90 17.99 -32.96 -31.38
CA ARG A 90 17.35 -33.91 -32.29
C ARG A 90 17.85 -33.73 -33.72
N GLY A 91 17.92 -32.50 -34.21
CA GLY A 91 18.48 -32.20 -35.54
C GLY A 91 19.92 -32.69 -35.69
N ARG A 92 20.74 -32.56 -34.64
CA ARG A 92 22.13 -33.03 -34.66
C ARG A 92 22.25 -34.56 -34.68
N ARG A 93 21.41 -35.29 -33.94
CA ARG A 93 21.40 -36.77 -33.98
C ARG A 93 20.95 -37.31 -35.33
N HIS A 94 19.92 -36.73 -35.92
CA HIS A 94 19.47 -37.13 -37.26
C HIS A 94 20.53 -36.89 -38.35
N ALA A 95 21.35 -35.85 -38.22
CA ALA A 95 22.46 -35.60 -39.15
C ALA A 95 23.62 -36.59 -38.99
N ASP A 96 23.86 -37.10 -37.78
CA ASP A 96 24.93 -38.07 -37.48
C ASP A 96 24.54 -39.49 -37.93
N ASP A 97 23.27 -39.89 -37.72
CA ASP A 97 22.74 -41.18 -38.17
C ASP A 97 22.69 -41.28 -39.71
N GLY A 98 22.30 -40.20 -40.41
CA GLY A 98 22.29 -40.19 -41.88
C GLY A 98 23.70 -40.22 -42.50
N ALA A 99 24.70 -39.66 -41.82
CA ALA A 99 26.09 -39.71 -42.28
C ALA A 99 26.74 -41.09 -42.10
N ALA A 100 26.24 -41.90 -41.14
CA ALA A 100 26.70 -43.26 -40.92
C ALA A 100 26.06 -44.27 -41.89
N GLU A 101 24.83 -44.03 -42.36
CA GLU A 101 24.15 -44.87 -43.37
C GLU A 101 24.71 -44.71 -44.79
N ASP A 102 25.26 -43.53 -45.13
CA ASP A 102 25.85 -43.26 -46.45
C ASP A 102 27.32 -43.74 -46.60
N ALA A 103 27.91 -44.31 -45.53
CA ALA A 103 29.33 -44.67 -45.45
C ALA A 103 29.62 -46.19 -45.49
N ASP A 104 28.60 -47.05 -45.68
CA ASP A 104 28.69 -48.52 -45.83
C ASP A 104 28.21 -48.96 -47.23
#